data_AF-A0A9E2NWZ6-F1
#
_entry.id   AF-A0A9E2NWZ6-F1
#
_cell.length_a   1.000
_cell.length_b   1.000
_cell.length_c   1.000
_cell.angle_alpha   90.00
_cell.angle_beta   90.00
_cell.angle_gamma   90.00
#
_symmetry.space_group_name_H-M   'P 1'
#
loop_
_entity.id
_entity.type
_entity.pdbx_description
1 polymer ?
#
loop_
_entity_poly.entity_id
_entity_poly.type
_entity_poly.pdbx_seq_one_letter_code
_entity_poly.pdbx_strand_id
1 'polypeptide(L)'
;MKKLLLGAIFSLIAVPSFAKIEMKILEPLRFEYFNTRMLGSDKIAGYGTIEIKADKEDFGKKLVFQFPKKGLITNRKKWIEIEQYGMELPDKELIVSQETMNVKFYAVLNRRDIDKGEEADIIEGKYNGYVPIIVSQYGKLNEVE
;
A
#
# COMPACT_ATOMS: atom_id res chain seq x y z
N MET A 1 -48.62 -11.03 -26.82
CA MET A 1 -47.77 -9.87 -27.20
C MET A 1 -47.36 -9.00 -26.01
N LYS A 2 -48.25 -8.59 -25.10
CA LYS A 2 -47.89 -7.77 -23.90
C LYS A 2 -46.80 -8.39 -22.99
N LYS A 3 -46.76 -9.72 -22.86
CA LYS A 3 -45.76 -10.43 -22.03
C LYS A 3 -44.34 -10.46 -22.64
N LEU A 4 -44.24 -10.40 -23.97
CA LEU A 4 -42.95 -10.32 -24.69
C LEU A 4 -42.35 -8.91 -24.58
N LEU A 5 -43.19 -7.88 -24.61
CA LEU A 5 -42.81 -6.48 -24.37
C LEU A 5 -42.24 -6.28 -22.95
N LEU A 6 -42.81 -6.95 -21.94
CA LEU A 6 -42.33 -6.85 -20.56
C LEU A 6 -40.92 -7.47 -20.37
N GLY A 7 -40.62 -8.56 -21.08
CA GLY A 7 -39.29 -9.20 -21.05
C GLY A 7 -38.21 -8.41 -21.79
N ALA A 8 -38.59 -7.71 -22.87
CA ALA A 8 -37.69 -6.82 -23.61
C ALA A 8 -37.29 -5.57 -22.80
N ILE A 9 -38.18 -5.09 -21.91
CA ILE A 9 -37.88 -3.96 -21.01
C ILE A 9 -36.89 -4.36 -19.90
N PHE A 10 -36.95 -5.61 -19.41
CA PHE A 10 -36.04 -6.09 -18.36
C PHE A 10 -34.60 -6.33 -18.85
N SER A 11 -34.40 -6.62 -20.14
CA SER A 11 -33.08 -6.83 -20.74
C SER A 11 -32.30 -5.52 -21.02
N LEU A 12 -32.97 -4.37 -20.94
CA LEU A 12 -32.37 -3.04 -21.13
C LEU A 12 -31.77 -2.46 -19.84
N ILE A 13 -31.91 -3.13 -18.69
CA ILE A 13 -31.39 -2.68 -17.39
C ILE A 13 -30.09 -3.42 -17.04
N ALA A 14 -29.25 -3.73 -18.04
CA ALA A 14 -27.87 -4.09 -17.75
C ALA A 14 -27.19 -2.86 -17.15
N VAL A 15 -27.16 -2.77 -15.81
CA VAL A 15 -26.42 -1.72 -15.10
C VAL A 15 -24.94 -1.98 -15.39
N PRO A 16 -24.21 -1.06 -16.03
CA PRO A 16 -22.78 -1.22 -16.20
C PRO A 16 -22.16 -1.29 -14.80
N SER A 17 -21.63 -2.46 -14.43
CA SER A 17 -20.78 -2.58 -13.25
C SER A 17 -19.42 -2.04 -13.64
N PHE A 18 -18.95 -1.00 -12.97
CA PHE A 18 -17.58 -0.55 -13.13
C PHE A 18 -16.66 -1.56 -12.46
N ALA A 19 -15.67 -2.07 -13.20
CA ALA A 19 -14.60 -2.87 -12.61
C ALA A 19 -13.92 -2.08 -11.48
N LYS A 20 -13.75 -2.72 -10.32
CA LYS A 20 -13.30 -2.06 -9.10
C LYS A 20 -12.11 -2.76 -8.49
N ILE A 21 -10.97 -2.08 -8.48
CA ILE A 21 -9.81 -2.46 -7.69
C ILE A 21 -9.88 -1.74 -6.34
N GLU A 22 -10.08 -2.49 -5.26
CA GLU A 22 -10.06 -1.97 -3.89
C GLU A 22 -8.70 -2.25 -3.25
N MET A 23 -8.18 -1.27 -2.51
CA MET A 23 -6.95 -1.44 -1.74
C MET A 23 -7.19 -1.00 -0.30
N LYS A 24 -6.68 -1.79 0.64
CA LYS A 24 -6.68 -1.45 2.07
C LYS A 24 -5.37 -1.87 2.73
N ILE A 25 -5.02 -1.18 3.80
CA ILE A 25 -3.93 -1.60 4.68
C ILE A 25 -4.46 -2.78 5.52
N LEU A 26 -3.99 -3.99 5.23
CA LEU A 26 -4.28 -5.19 6.02
C LEU A 26 -3.51 -5.15 7.34
N GLU A 27 -2.22 -4.80 7.26
CA GLU A 27 -1.34 -4.63 8.41
C GLU A 27 -0.65 -3.28 8.31
N PRO A 28 -0.81 -2.39 9.31
CA PRO A 28 -0.11 -1.11 9.30
C PRO A 28 1.39 -1.33 9.47
N LEU A 29 2.16 -0.38 8.96
CA LEU A 29 3.62 -0.43 9.08
C LEU A 29 4.03 -0.42 10.56
N ARG A 30 4.75 -1.46 10.98
CA ARG A 30 5.28 -1.61 12.34
C ARG A 30 6.77 -1.85 12.29
N PHE A 31 7.50 -1.10 13.11
CA PHE A 31 8.92 -1.35 13.35
C PHE A 31 9.03 -2.34 14.51
N GLU A 32 9.73 -3.44 14.30
CA GLU A 32 10.00 -4.38 15.39
C GLU A 32 10.90 -3.73 16.45
N TYR A 33 10.78 -4.20 17.69
CA TYR A 33 11.60 -3.69 18.80
C TYR A 33 13.04 -4.22 18.66
N PHE A 34 13.97 -3.36 18.23
CA PHE A 34 15.38 -3.74 18.09
C PHE A 34 16.13 -3.59 19.42
N ASN A 35 16.39 -4.73 20.08
CA ASN A 35 17.33 -4.78 21.20
C ASN A 35 18.73 -4.28 20.73
N THR A 36 19.43 -3.54 21.59
CA THR A 36 20.78 -2.98 21.36
C THR A 36 21.85 -4.03 20.99
N ARG A 37 21.56 -5.32 21.09
CA ARG A 37 22.49 -6.43 20.83
C ARG A 37 22.49 -6.99 19.41
N MET A 38 21.58 -6.58 18.53
CA MET A 38 21.62 -6.96 17.10
C MET A 38 22.43 -5.92 16.31
N LEU A 39 23.75 -5.93 16.52
CA LEU A 39 24.69 -4.96 15.98
C LEU A 39 25.26 -5.46 14.65
N GLY A 40 24.73 -4.90 13.56
CA GLY A 40 25.29 -5.04 12.22
C GLY A 40 24.83 -3.93 11.27
N SER A 41 23.63 -3.40 11.46
CA SER A 41 23.12 -2.27 10.69
C SER A 41 22.50 -1.20 11.59
N ASP A 42 22.89 0.06 11.37
CA ASP A 42 22.21 1.25 11.90
C ASP A 42 20.80 1.46 11.29
N LYS A 43 20.32 0.50 10.50
CA LYS A 43 19.04 0.57 9.79
C LYS A 43 18.01 -0.31 10.47
N ILE A 44 16.82 0.26 10.68
CA ILE A 44 15.65 -0.41 11.24
C ILE A 44 14.60 -0.45 10.13
N ALA A 45 14.14 -1.64 9.78
CA ALA A 45 13.05 -1.83 8.83
C ALA A 45 11.74 -2.06 9.59
N GLY A 46 10.68 -1.41 9.12
CA GLY A 46 9.31 -1.69 9.53
C GLY A 46 8.53 -2.22 8.32
N TYR A 47 7.64 -3.17 8.57
CA TYR A 47 6.89 -3.86 7.52
C TYR A 47 5.39 -3.67 7.73
N GLY A 48 4.66 -3.62 6.62
CA GLY A 48 3.21 -3.66 6.59
C GLY A 48 2.73 -4.42 5.35
N THR A 49 1.43 -4.65 5.28
CA THR A 49 0.79 -5.43 4.21
C THR A 49 -0.39 -4.65 3.62
N ILE A 50 -0.41 -4.51 2.30
CA ILE A 50 -1.55 -3.98 1.54
C ILE A 50 -2.32 -5.18 0.97
N GLU A 51 -3.62 -5.22 1.22
CA GLU A 51 -4.54 -6.13 0.54
C GLU A 51 -5.14 -5.40 -0.66
N ILE A 52 -5.06 -6.04 -1.82
CA ILE A 52 -5.59 -5.57 -3.10
C ILE A 52 -6.66 -6.57 -3.51
N LYS A 53 -7.89 -6.09 -3.66
CA LYS A 53 -9.01 -6.87 -4.20
C LYS A 53 -9.37 -6.37 -5.58
N ALA A 54 -9.67 -7.29 -6.47
CA ALA A 54 -9.98 -6.99 -7.85
C ALA A 54 -11.02 -7.97 -8.38
N ASP A 55 -11.85 -7.50 -9.32
CA ASP A 55 -12.79 -8.36 -10.02
C ASP A 55 -12.07 -9.12 -11.15
N LYS A 56 -12.68 -10.20 -11.66
CA LYS A 56 -12.10 -10.98 -12.77
C LYS A 56 -11.85 -10.15 -14.03
N GLU A 57 -12.64 -9.10 -14.23
CA GLU A 57 -12.50 -8.15 -15.34
C GLU A 57 -11.23 -7.27 -15.22
N ASP A 58 -10.63 -7.20 -14.03
CA ASP A 58 -9.39 -6.47 -13.79
C ASP A 58 -8.14 -7.32 -14.04
N PHE A 59 -8.29 -8.61 -14.32
CA PHE A 59 -7.14 -9.50 -14.51
C PHE A 59 -6.32 -9.08 -15.73
N GLY A 60 -5.00 -9.10 -15.57
CA GLY A 60 -4.03 -8.62 -16.56
C GLY A 60 -3.77 -7.12 -16.51
N LYS A 61 -4.52 -6.33 -15.72
CA LYS A 61 -4.18 -4.92 -15.48
C LYS A 61 -2.89 -4.83 -14.67
N LYS A 62 -2.09 -3.80 -14.97
CA LYS A 62 -0.85 -3.48 -14.27
C LYS A 62 -1.08 -2.35 -13.27
N LEU A 63 -0.71 -2.59 -12.01
CA LEU A 63 -0.64 -1.57 -10.96
C LEU A 63 0.82 -1.18 -10.76
N VAL A 64 1.10 0.12 -10.76
CA VAL A 64 2.44 0.67 -10.48
C VAL A 64 2.35 1.52 -9.23
N PHE A 65 3.13 1.16 -8.22
CA PHE A 65 3.14 1.80 -6.91
C PHE A 65 4.28 2.82 -6.79
N GLN A 66 3.94 4.02 -6.37
CA GLN A 66 4.90 5.08 -6.10
C GLN A 66 4.78 5.52 -4.63
N PHE A 67 5.94 5.60 -3.99
CA PHE A 67 6.10 6.08 -2.63
C PHE A 67 6.91 7.37 -2.67
N PRO A 68 6.71 8.28 -1.69
CA PRO A 68 7.61 9.39 -1.51
C PRO A 68 9.04 8.88 -1.26
N LYS A 69 10.05 9.71 -1.56
CA LYS A 69 11.46 9.32 -1.32
C LYS A 69 11.76 9.18 0.17
N LYS A 70 11.17 10.07 0.97
CA LYS A 70 11.39 10.25 2.41
C LYS A 70 10.06 10.54 3.09
N GLY A 71 10.00 10.37 4.40
CA GLY A 71 8.83 10.74 5.19
C GLY A 71 9.18 10.99 6.64
N LEU A 72 8.17 11.27 7.46
CA LEU A 72 8.36 11.67 8.86
C LEU A 72 7.38 10.91 9.78
N ILE A 73 7.87 10.55 10.96
CA ILE A 73 7.07 10.01 12.06
C ILE A 73 7.34 10.83 13.33
N THR A 74 6.36 10.90 14.23
CA THR A 74 6.50 11.67 15.48
C THR A 74 5.77 11.03 16.65
N ASN A 75 6.34 11.15 17.85
CA ASN A 75 5.67 10.88 19.14
C ASN A 75 5.13 12.17 19.81
N ARG A 76 5.02 13.28 19.05
CA ARG A 76 4.70 14.66 19.50
C ARG A 76 5.83 15.41 20.22
N LYS A 77 6.85 14.72 20.73
CA LYS A 77 8.04 15.34 21.34
C LYS A 77 9.22 15.41 20.37
N LYS A 78 9.36 14.38 19.55
CA LYS A 78 10.45 14.19 18.57
C LYS A 78 9.91 13.80 17.22
N TRP A 79 10.62 14.22 16.18
CA TRP A 79 10.39 13.83 14.79
C TRP A 79 11.55 12.96 14.31
N ILE A 80 11.23 11.92 13.55
CA ILE A 80 12.21 10.98 12.98
C ILE A 80 11.94 10.85 11.49
N GLU A 81 13.00 10.89 10.69
CA GLU A 81 12.94 10.73 9.24
C GLU A 81 12.93 9.25 8.84
N ILE A 82 12.05 8.92 7.91
CA ILE A 82 12.09 7.68 7.13
C ILE A 82 13.00 7.90 5.93
N GLU A 83 14.11 7.15 5.90
CA GLU A 83 15.14 7.23 4.85
C GLU A 83 14.63 6.71 3.50
N GLN A 84 13.79 5.67 3.54
CA GLN A 84 13.33 4.97 2.33
C GLN A 84 12.01 4.25 2.57
N TYR A 85 11.18 4.20 1.53
CA TYR A 85 10.06 3.28 1.40
C TYR A 85 10.28 2.30 0.25
N GLY A 86 9.75 1.10 0.40
CA GLY A 86 9.81 0.07 -0.64
C GLY A 86 8.67 -0.94 -0.55
N MET A 87 8.65 -1.86 -1.50
CA MET A 87 7.63 -2.88 -1.67
C MET A 87 8.29 -4.18 -2.10
N GLU A 88 7.76 -5.31 -1.66
CA GLU A 88 8.22 -6.65 -2.05
C GLU A 88 7.68 -7.02 -3.44
N LEU A 89 7.93 -6.14 -4.40
CA LEU A 89 7.61 -6.31 -5.81
C LEU A 89 8.77 -5.80 -6.66
N PRO A 90 9.17 -6.52 -7.72
CA PRO A 90 10.12 -5.99 -8.68
C PRO A 90 9.54 -4.71 -9.30
N ASP A 91 10.37 -3.67 -9.36
CA ASP A 91 10.02 -2.35 -9.92
C ASP A 91 8.76 -1.69 -9.35
N LYS A 92 8.25 -2.18 -8.22
CA LYS A 92 6.98 -1.77 -7.62
C LYS A 92 5.79 -1.94 -8.58
N GLU A 93 5.86 -2.96 -9.43
CA GLU A 93 4.81 -3.31 -10.38
C GLU A 93 4.11 -4.61 -9.96
N LEU A 94 2.78 -4.63 -10.11
CA LEU A 94 1.95 -5.81 -9.87
C LEU A 94 1.04 -6.04 -11.08
N ILE A 95 1.01 -7.26 -11.59
CA ILE A 95 -0.03 -7.69 -12.53
C ILE A 95 -1.16 -8.35 -11.74
N VAL A 96 -2.38 -7.84 -11.91
CA VAL A 96 -3.56 -8.43 -11.26
C VAL A 96 -3.82 -9.80 -11.87
N SER A 97 -3.72 -10.86 -11.07
CA SER A 97 -3.90 -12.24 -11.54
C SER A 97 -4.96 -13.04 -10.78
N GLN A 98 -5.45 -12.50 -9.66
CA GLN A 98 -6.40 -13.17 -8.77
C GLN A 98 -7.22 -12.14 -7.99
N GLU A 99 -8.33 -12.59 -7.42
CA GLU A 99 -9.32 -11.72 -6.76
C GLU A 99 -8.80 -11.03 -5.49
N THR A 100 -7.81 -11.63 -4.80
CA THR A 100 -7.19 -11.06 -3.59
C THR A 100 -5.69 -11.28 -3.62
N MET A 101 -4.92 -10.21 -3.53
CA MET A 101 -3.46 -10.24 -3.47
C MET A 101 -2.98 -9.45 -2.27
N ASN A 102 -1.97 -9.98 -1.58
CA ASN A 102 -1.34 -9.32 -0.44
C ASN A 102 0.09 -8.96 -0.81
N VAL A 103 0.44 -7.69 -0.66
CA VAL A 103 1.76 -7.18 -1.01
C VAL A 103 2.39 -6.53 0.22
N LYS A 104 3.59 -6.97 0.57
CA LYS A 104 4.34 -6.35 1.66
C LYS A 104 5.00 -5.06 1.19
N PHE A 105 4.98 -4.07 2.06
CA PHE A 105 5.72 -2.83 1.90
C PHE A 105 6.53 -2.55 3.16
N TYR A 106 7.59 -1.77 3.01
CA TYR A 106 8.51 -1.49 4.10
C TYR A 106 8.95 -0.03 4.12
N ALA A 107 9.39 0.41 5.29
CA ALA A 107 10.04 1.68 5.53
C ALA A 107 11.33 1.44 6.31
N VAL A 108 12.36 2.25 6.03
CA VAL A 108 13.66 2.16 6.67
C VAL A 108 13.94 3.44 7.45
N LEU A 109 14.34 3.29 8.71
CA LEU A 109 14.77 4.36 9.61
C LEU A 109 16.25 4.20 9.93
N ASN A 110 16.90 5.31 10.27
CA ASN A 110 18.20 5.28 10.91
C ASN A 110 18.03 5.20 12.44
N ARG A 111 18.67 4.23 13.08
CA ARG A 111 18.67 4.08 14.53
C ARG A 111 19.28 5.31 15.22
N ARG A 112 20.30 5.93 14.61
CA ARG A 112 20.96 7.12 15.16
C ARG A 112 20.05 8.35 15.15
N ASP A 113 18.97 8.35 14.37
CA ASP A 113 17.99 9.43 14.41
C ASP A 113 17.01 9.29 15.57
N ILE A 114 16.86 8.08 16.12
CA ILE A 114 16.02 7.82 17.29
C ILE A 114 16.65 8.43 18.55
N ASP A 115 17.96 8.25 18.74
CA ASP A 115 18.70 8.70 19.92
C ASP A 115 19.99 9.40 19.51
N LYS A 116 20.07 10.71 19.81
CA LYS A 116 21.24 11.59 19.61
C LYS A 116 21.80 12.09 20.95
N GLY A 117 21.47 11.43 22.06
CA GLY A 117 21.82 11.84 23.42
C GLY A 117 20.73 12.66 24.12
N GLU A 118 19.47 12.56 23.66
CA GLU A 118 18.34 13.19 24.34
C GLU A 118 17.87 12.41 25.58
N GLU A 119 17.09 13.04 26.45
CA GLU A 119 16.49 12.38 27.61
C GLU A 119 15.50 11.27 27.18
N ALA A 120 15.43 10.19 27.96
CA ALA A 120 14.61 9.02 27.62
C ALA A 120 13.13 9.37 27.42
N ASP A 121 12.60 10.35 28.16
CA ASP A 121 11.20 10.76 28.07
C ASP A 121 10.86 11.45 26.73
N ILE A 122 11.85 12.02 26.02
CA ILE A 122 11.72 12.61 24.69
C ILE A 122 11.68 11.51 23.62
N ILE A 123 12.50 10.48 23.80
CA ILE A 123 12.69 9.39 22.84
C ILE A 123 11.54 8.38 22.93
N GLU A 124 11.11 8.04 24.14
CA GLU A 124 10.11 7.01 24.39
C GLU A 124 8.70 7.42 23.94
N GLY A 125 7.90 6.42 23.56
CA GLY A 125 6.49 6.60 23.21
C GLY A 125 6.11 6.02 21.84
N LYS A 126 4.86 6.26 21.46
CA LYS A 126 4.30 5.77 20.20
C LYS A 126 4.51 6.79 19.09
N TYR A 127 5.38 6.45 18.14
CA TYR A 127 5.55 7.23 16.92
C TYR A 127 4.40 6.94 15.94
N ASN A 128 3.83 7.99 15.37
CA ASN A 128 2.79 7.90 14.34
C ASN A 128 3.21 8.76 13.14
N GLY A 129 2.80 8.35 11.95
CA GLY A 129 3.01 9.11 10.72
C GLY A 129 2.06 8.65 9.63
N TYR A 130 2.08 9.37 8.51
CA TYR A 130 1.24 9.11 7.35
C TYR A 130 2.11 9.00 6.11
N VAL A 131 1.82 8.01 5.26
CA VAL A 131 2.58 7.76 4.04
C VAL A 131 1.60 7.78 2.86
N PRO A 132 1.70 8.75 1.94
CA PRO A 132 0.93 8.71 0.71
C PRO A 132 1.45 7.56 -0.17
N ILE A 133 0.52 6.76 -0.70
CA ILE A 133 0.82 5.71 -1.68
C ILE A 133 0.07 6.09 -2.95
N ILE A 134 0.82 6.41 -4.01
CA ILE A 134 0.24 6.72 -5.31
C ILE A 134 0.21 5.43 -6.11
N VAL A 135 -0.96 5.10 -6.67
CA VAL A 135 -1.13 3.89 -7.47
C VAL A 135 -1.65 4.29 -8.83
N SER A 136 -0.92 3.89 -9.87
CA SER A 136 -1.32 4.06 -11.27
C SER A 136 -1.78 2.73 -11.82
N GLN A 137 -2.92 2.72 -12.50
CA GLN A 137 -3.47 1.53 -13.16
C GLN A 137 -3.30 1.67 -14.67
N TYR A 138 -2.79 0.60 -15.30
CA TYR A 138 -2.66 0.49 -16.76
C TYR A 138 -3.40 -0.75 -17.24
N GLY A 139 -4.15 -0.62 -18.32
CA GLY A 139 -4.75 -1.73 -19.06
C GLY A 139 -4.15 -1.83 -20.45
N LYS A 140 -4.31 -2.97 -21.11
CA LYS A 140 -4.05 -3.05 -22.55
C LYS A 140 -5.05 -2.15 -23.28
N LEU A 141 -4.59 -1.45 -24.31
CA LEU A 141 -5.49 -0.85 -25.28
C LEU A 141 -6.20 -2.01 -25.98
N ASN A 142 -7.52 -2.10 -25.82
CA ASN A 142 -8.31 -2.95 -26.68
C ASN A 142 -8.25 -2.29 -28.07
N GLU A 143 -7.65 -2.96 -29.05
CA GLU A 143 -7.82 -2.56 -30.44
C GLU A 143 -9.32 -2.59 -30.72
N VAL A 144 -9.88 -1.42 -31.03
CA VAL A 144 -11.27 -1.31 -31.45
C VAL A 144 -11.32 -1.92 -32.85
N GLU A 145 -11.73 -3.18 -32.95
CA GLU A 145 -12.22 -3.77 -34.22
C GLU A 145 -13.62 -3.23 -34.55
#